data_AF-A0A5C4RH17-F1
#
_entry.id   AF-A0A5C4RH17-F1
#
_cell.length_a   1.000
_cell.length_b   1.000
_cell.length_c   1.000
_cell.angle_alpha   90.00
_cell.angle_beta   90.00
_cell.angle_gamma   90.00
#
_symmetry.space_group_name_H-M   'P 1'
#
loop_
_entity.id
_entity.type
_entity.pdbx_description
1 polymer ?
#
loop_
_entity_poly.entity_id
_entity_poly.type
_entity_poly.pdbx_seq_one_letter_code
_entity_poly.pdbx_strand_id
1 'polypeptide(L)'
;MKILKITLSLLFLYFIYWAFGDTFFDWLFPFSSKGKGPWITVEGVIPKYTEPYVAARYISKSCLEYEFSATMTPHKVPTYNVLYQKVTIDPQTGYFQTKLPFSGGGWCKWKIEQAYVSAHYTDVSHLVKDAVPSSGTGLTAFINDAERENYSEASETRALNIIDYRPVIYPVLKMVEGSPNRVSLQGIVDSFPFRLKLTPGEEWKITYKPKLDETKMPKITVTNGRGEWVEYPGGHIEINTQMVDTRYIK
;
A
#
# COMPACT_ATOMS: atom_id res chain seq x y z
N MET A 1 -12.72 -17.47 53.42
CA MET A 1 -13.91 -17.15 52.59
C MET A 1 -13.76 -15.88 51.72
N LYS A 2 -13.09 -14.82 52.18
CA LYS A 2 -12.86 -13.58 51.39
C LYS A 2 -12.03 -13.78 50.12
N ILE A 3 -10.95 -14.57 50.20
CA ILE A 3 -10.03 -14.81 49.07
C ILE A 3 -10.73 -15.55 47.93
N LEU A 4 -11.49 -16.61 48.24
CA LEU A 4 -12.25 -17.40 47.25
C LEU A 4 -13.22 -16.54 46.44
N LYS A 5 -13.93 -15.61 47.09
CA LYS A 5 -14.86 -14.68 46.41
C LYS A 5 -14.14 -13.70 45.48
N ILE A 6 -12.95 -13.23 45.86
CA ILE A 6 -12.15 -12.32 45.03
C ILE A 6 -11.62 -13.06 43.79
N THR A 7 -11.08 -14.27 43.95
CA THR A 7 -10.65 -15.10 42.81
C THR A 7 -11.80 -15.46 41.88
N LEU A 8 -12.99 -15.77 42.41
CA LEU A 8 -14.16 -16.09 41.58
C LEU A 8 -14.66 -14.86 40.81
N SER A 9 -14.62 -13.68 41.43
CA SER A 9 -14.99 -12.41 40.79
C SER A 9 -14.00 -12.02 39.68
N LEU A 10 -12.69 -12.22 39.91
CA LEU A 10 -11.65 -11.99 38.89
C LEU A 10 -11.77 -12.96 37.72
N LEU A 11 -12.06 -14.24 37.99
CA LEU A 11 -12.33 -15.25 36.94
C LEU A 11 -13.59 -14.91 36.15
N PHE A 12 -14.63 -14.40 36.81
CA PHE A 12 -15.87 -13.98 36.14
C PHE A 12 -15.67 -12.73 35.27
N LEU A 13 -14.91 -11.74 35.74
CA LEU A 13 -14.52 -10.57 34.94
C LEU A 13 -13.61 -10.96 33.78
N TYR A 14 -12.68 -11.90 34.00
CA TYR A 14 -11.85 -12.47 32.94
C TYR A 14 -12.70 -13.21 31.90
N PHE A 15 -13.72 -13.95 32.33
CA PHE A 15 -14.66 -14.64 31.45
C PHE A 15 -15.51 -13.66 30.64
N ILE A 16 -16.03 -12.59 31.24
CA ILE A 16 -16.77 -11.54 30.52
C ILE A 16 -15.87 -10.85 29.50
N TYR A 17 -14.63 -10.50 29.88
CA TYR A 17 -13.67 -9.90 28.97
C TYR A 17 -13.35 -10.81 27.78
N TRP A 18 -13.18 -12.11 28.01
CA TRP A 18 -12.96 -13.09 26.94
C TRP A 18 -14.21 -13.35 26.09
N ALA A 19 -15.40 -13.40 26.69
CA ALA A 19 -16.64 -13.74 25.99
C ALA A 19 -17.26 -12.56 25.24
N PHE A 20 -17.06 -11.33 25.72
CA PHE A 20 -17.68 -10.11 25.15
C PHE A 20 -16.68 -9.08 24.65
N GLY A 21 -15.37 -9.33 24.75
CA GLY A 21 -14.35 -8.37 24.32
C GLY A 21 -14.58 -7.91 22.87
N ASP A 22 -14.72 -8.85 21.95
CA ASP A 22 -14.85 -8.53 20.51
C ASP A 22 -16.13 -7.78 20.17
N THR A 23 -17.27 -8.19 20.75
CA THR A 23 -18.56 -7.51 20.55
C THR A 23 -18.60 -6.14 21.21
N PHE A 24 -17.97 -5.99 22.37
CA PHE A 24 -17.82 -4.73 23.08
C PHE A 24 -16.91 -3.74 22.33
N PHE A 25 -15.77 -4.18 21.81
CA PHE A 25 -14.86 -3.32 21.04
C PHE A 25 -15.44 -2.94 19.68
N ASP A 26 -16.17 -3.84 19.01
CA ASP A 26 -16.87 -3.51 17.77
C ASP A 26 -17.98 -2.49 17.98
N TRP A 27 -18.62 -2.52 19.15
CA TRP A 27 -19.61 -1.53 19.52
C TRP A 27 -18.99 -0.18 19.86
N LEU A 28 -17.83 -0.15 20.53
CA LEU A 28 -17.16 1.09 20.93
C LEU A 28 -16.46 1.83 19.78
N PHE A 29 -15.85 1.10 18.84
CA PHE A 29 -14.98 1.69 17.83
C PHE A 29 -15.52 1.54 16.42
N PRO A 30 -15.46 2.61 15.60
CA PRO A 30 -15.89 2.54 14.20
C PRO A 30 -15.04 1.55 13.41
N PHE A 31 -13.74 1.44 13.72
CA PHE A 31 -12.80 0.48 13.13
C PHE A 31 -12.10 -0.31 14.23
N SER A 32 -12.10 -1.64 14.13
CA SER A 32 -11.50 -2.57 15.09
C SER A 32 -10.98 -3.81 14.37
N SER A 33 -9.72 -3.78 13.95
CA SER A 33 -9.09 -4.83 13.14
C SER A 33 -8.09 -5.71 13.91
N LYS A 34 -7.79 -5.38 15.17
CA LYS A 34 -6.81 -6.14 15.98
C LYS A 34 -7.36 -7.53 16.30
N GLY A 35 -6.55 -8.56 16.06
CA GLY A 35 -6.87 -9.96 16.42
C GLY A 35 -7.85 -10.67 15.48
N LYS A 36 -8.41 -10.00 14.47
CA LYS A 36 -9.41 -10.58 13.57
C LYS A 36 -8.81 -11.29 12.38
N GLY A 37 -8.78 -12.62 12.43
CA GLY A 37 -8.62 -13.44 11.23
C GLY A 37 -9.88 -13.42 10.36
N PRO A 38 -9.81 -13.90 9.10
CA PRO A 38 -8.62 -14.34 8.38
C PRO A 38 -7.72 -13.18 7.90
N TRP A 39 -6.47 -13.47 7.55
CA TRP A 39 -5.43 -12.49 7.25
C TRP A 39 -4.84 -12.70 5.85
N ILE A 40 -4.49 -11.60 5.20
CA ILE A 40 -3.62 -11.62 4.02
C ILE A 40 -2.18 -11.46 4.51
N THR A 41 -1.34 -12.45 4.24
CA THR A 41 0.09 -12.35 4.54
C THR A 41 0.76 -11.51 3.47
N VAL A 42 1.51 -10.50 3.87
CA VAL A 42 2.34 -9.69 2.98
C VAL A 42 3.78 -9.90 3.37
N GLU A 43 4.60 -10.41 2.46
CA GLU A 43 6.01 -10.65 2.70
C GLU A 43 6.85 -10.25 1.49
N GLY A 44 8.15 -10.15 1.69
CA GLY A 44 9.01 -9.70 0.62
C GLY A 44 10.46 -9.55 1.01
N VAL A 45 11.25 -9.07 0.06
CA VAL A 45 12.64 -8.68 0.26
C VAL A 45 12.81 -7.34 -0.42
N ILE A 46 13.18 -6.32 0.36
CA ILE A 46 13.35 -4.95 -0.14
C ILE A 46 14.85 -4.67 -0.41
N PRO A 47 15.20 -3.92 -1.47
CA PRO A 47 16.57 -3.51 -1.76
C PRO A 47 17.18 -2.63 -0.66
N LYS A 48 18.52 -2.53 -0.66
CA LYS A 48 19.24 -1.57 0.20
C LYS A 48 18.76 -0.14 -0.05
N TYR A 49 18.88 0.70 0.97
CA TYR A 49 18.45 2.12 0.95
C TYR A 49 16.94 2.32 0.77
N THR A 50 16.15 1.27 0.87
CA THR A 50 14.69 1.33 0.74
C THR A 50 13.97 0.69 1.91
N GLU A 51 12.72 1.10 2.13
CA GLU A 51 11.80 0.51 3.09
C GLU A 51 10.49 0.07 2.42
N PRO A 52 9.85 -1.01 2.90
CA PRO A 52 8.55 -1.43 2.41
C PRO A 52 7.46 -0.58 3.07
N TYR A 53 6.52 -0.14 2.25
CA TYR A 53 5.31 0.49 2.70
C TYR A 53 4.13 -0.44 2.43
N VAL A 54 3.40 -0.80 3.49
CA VAL A 54 2.24 -1.70 3.41
C VAL A 54 1.02 -1.00 3.98
N ALA A 55 -0.03 -0.91 3.18
CA ALA A 55 -1.28 -0.30 3.58
C ALA A 55 -2.48 -1.09 3.06
N ALA A 56 -3.64 -0.89 3.67
CA ALA A 56 -4.90 -1.43 3.18
C ALA A 56 -6.01 -0.39 3.24
N ARG A 57 -6.77 -0.27 2.15
CA ARG A 57 -8.00 0.52 2.09
C ARG A 57 -9.18 -0.38 2.40
N TYR A 58 -10.04 0.07 3.30
CA TYR A 58 -11.29 -0.56 3.68
C TYR A 58 -12.45 0.32 3.26
N ILE A 59 -13.55 -0.31 2.87
CA ILE A 59 -14.81 0.33 2.53
C ILE A 59 -15.88 -0.07 3.54
N SER A 60 -16.72 0.90 3.92
CA SER A 60 -17.94 0.65 4.68
C SER A 60 -19.16 1.05 3.85
N LYS A 61 -20.06 0.09 3.66
CA LYS A 61 -21.41 0.33 3.10
C LYS A 61 -22.45 0.59 4.19
N SER A 62 -22.05 0.58 5.47
CA SER A 62 -22.93 0.79 6.62
C SER A 62 -22.77 2.20 7.21
N CYS A 63 -21.53 2.68 7.32
CA CYS A 63 -21.22 4.06 7.61
C CYS A 63 -21.12 4.81 6.29
N LEU A 64 -22.04 5.74 6.09
CA LEU A 64 -22.17 6.52 4.87
C LEU A 64 -21.85 7.98 5.17
N GLU A 65 -21.19 8.65 4.24
CA GLU A 65 -20.96 10.09 4.27
C GLU A 65 -21.88 10.79 3.27
N TYR A 66 -22.14 12.08 3.51
CA TYR A 66 -22.90 12.90 2.58
C TYR A 66 -21.96 13.55 1.57
N GLU A 67 -22.28 13.38 0.30
CA GLU A 67 -21.64 14.06 -0.81
C GLU A 67 -22.68 14.86 -1.59
N PHE A 68 -22.27 15.98 -2.19
CA PHE A 68 -23.12 16.76 -3.08
C PHE A 68 -22.82 16.37 -4.52
N SER A 69 -23.87 16.01 -5.26
CA SER A 69 -23.78 15.85 -6.71
C SER A 69 -23.46 17.18 -7.41
N ALA A 70 -23.12 17.13 -8.70
CA ALA A 70 -22.92 18.32 -9.53
C ALA A 70 -24.15 19.26 -9.54
N THR A 71 -25.35 18.74 -9.27
CA THR A 71 -26.59 19.53 -9.11
C THR A 71 -26.84 20.01 -7.67
N MET A 72 -25.81 19.97 -6.82
CA MET A 72 -25.86 20.30 -5.39
C MET A 72 -26.92 19.51 -4.59
N THR A 73 -27.28 18.32 -5.05
CA THR A 73 -28.19 17.44 -4.33
C THR A 73 -27.39 16.53 -3.39
N PRO A 74 -27.68 16.52 -2.08
CA PRO A 74 -26.98 15.66 -1.13
C PRO A 74 -27.39 14.20 -1.36
N HIS A 75 -26.42 13.30 -1.38
CA HIS A 75 -26.62 11.86 -1.46
C HIS A 75 -25.61 11.14 -0.57
N LYS A 76 -25.94 9.91 -0.18
CA LYS A 76 -25.10 9.11 0.72
C LYS A 76 -24.17 8.21 -0.08
N VAL A 77 -22.88 8.25 0.24
CA VAL A 77 -21.85 7.42 -0.39
C VAL A 77 -21.12 6.56 0.64
N PRO A 78 -20.57 5.40 0.24
CA PRO A 78 -19.72 4.59 1.11
C PRO A 78 -18.54 5.38 1.66
N THR A 79 -18.15 5.08 2.90
CA THR A 79 -16.95 5.67 3.53
C THR A 79 -15.74 4.77 3.37
N TYR A 80 -14.56 5.35 3.52
CA TYR A 80 -13.29 4.65 3.39
C TYR A 80 -12.39 4.86 4.60
N ASN A 81 -11.59 3.87 4.93
CA ASN A 81 -10.55 3.96 5.95
C ASN A 81 -9.26 3.33 5.45
N VAL A 82 -8.11 3.92 5.79
CA VAL A 82 -6.80 3.39 5.40
C VAL A 82 -6.05 2.93 6.65
N LEU A 83 -5.64 1.66 6.63
CA LEU A 83 -4.78 1.08 7.64
C LEU A 83 -3.34 1.05 7.14
N TYR A 84 -2.46 1.79 7.80
CA TYR A 84 -1.01 1.73 7.57
C TYR A 84 -0.38 0.72 8.50
N GLN A 85 0.29 -0.29 7.95
CA GLN A 85 0.99 -1.28 8.76
C GLN A 85 2.40 -0.80 9.06
N LYS A 86 2.78 -0.85 10.34
CA LYS A 86 4.18 -0.75 10.73
C LYS A 86 4.88 -2.05 10.34
N VAL A 87 5.85 -1.95 9.45
CA VAL A 87 6.63 -3.10 8.96
C VAL A 87 8.05 -3.00 9.50
N THR A 88 8.56 -4.11 10.02
CA THR A 88 9.96 -4.24 10.42
C THR A 88 10.69 -5.07 9.38
N ILE A 89 11.91 -4.66 9.06
CA ILE A 89 12.77 -5.29 8.05
C ILE A 89 13.94 -5.97 8.76
N ASP A 90 14.32 -7.15 8.30
CA ASP A 90 15.60 -7.75 8.63
C ASP A 90 16.74 -6.95 7.98
N PRO A 91 17.67 -6.37 8.74
CA PRO A 91 18.70 -5.47 8.20
C PRO A 91 19.75 -6.20 7.36
N GLN A 92 19.93 -7.52 7.51
CA GLN A 92 20.91 -8.29 6.75
C GLN A 92 20.34 -8.75 5.40
N THR A 93 19.09 -9.20 5.41
CA THR A 93 18.48 -9.82 4.24
C THR A 93 17.52 -8.91 3.48
N GLY A 94 17.05 -7.82 4.11
CA GLY A 94 15.98 -6.98 3.58
C GLY A 94 14.60 -7.64 3.66
N TYR A 95 14.49 -8.81 4.30
CA TYR A 95 13.23 -9.55 4.42
C TYR A 95 12.25 -8.82 5.31
N PHE A 96 10.99 -8.79 4.93
CA PHE A 96 9.91 -8.27 5.76
C PHE A 96 8.67 -9.16 5.67
N GLN A 97 7.86 -9.11 6.73
CA GLN A 97 6.57 -9.77 6.78
C GLN A 97 5.59 -8.99 7.66
N THR A 98 4.36 -8.86 7.20
CA THR A 98 3.24 -8.31 7.97
C THR A 98 1.93 -9.01 7.57
N LYS A 99 0.86 -8.72 8.29
CA LYS A 99 -0.48 -9.26 8.03
C LYS A 99 -1.48 -8.13 7.88
N LEU A 100 -2.35 -8.25 6.88
CA LEU A 100 -3.48 -7.35 6.69
C LEU A 100 -4.78 -8.08 7.08
N PRO A 101 -5.60 -7.51 7.97
CA PRO A 101 -6.87 -8.10 8.33
C PRO A 101 -7.83 -8.11 7.14
N PHE A 102 -8.57 -9.19 6.95
CA PHE A 102 -9.63 -9.20 5.94
C PHE A 102 -10.81 -8.29 6.32
N SER A 103 -11.11 -8.23 7.63
CA SER A 103 -12.18 -7.40 8.17
C SER A 103 -11.60 -6.30 9.05
N GLY A 104 -12.01 -5.07 8.80
CA GLY A 104 -11.72 -3.93 9.68
C GLY A 104 -12.65 -3.86 10.89
N GLY A 105 -13.64 -4.76 11.00
CA GLY A 105 -14.55 -4.86 12.14
C GLY A 105 -15.35 -3.59 12.41
N GLY A 106 -15.67 -3.35 13.67
CA GLY A 106 -16.41 -2.19 14.14
C GLY A 106 -17.88 -2.17 13.72
N TRP A 107 -18.63 -1.22 14.27
CA TRP A 107 -20.03 -0.99 13.93
C TRP A 107 -20.22 -0.51 12.48
N CYS A 108 -19.15 -0.02 11.85
CA CYS A 108 -19.13 0.30 10.42
C CYS A 108 -18.90 -0.93 9.51
N LYS A 109 -18.66 -2.15 10.04
CA LYS A 109 -18.55 -3.38 9.23
C LYS A 109 -17.55 -3.25 8.06
N TRP A 110 -16.38 -2.70 8.34
CA TRP A 110 -15.35 -2.43 7.33
C TRP A 110 -14.88 -3.70 6.62
N LYS A 111 -14.82 -3.66 5.29
CA LYS A 111 -14.26 -4.73 4.46
C LYS A 111 -13.05 -4.23 3.70
N ILE A 112 -11.98 -5.01 3.66
CA ILE A 112 -10.82 -4.66 2.83
C ILE A 112 -11.22 -4.63 1.35
N GLU A 113 -10.75 -3.62 0.65
CA GLU A 113 -11.03 -3.38 -0.76
C GLU A 113 -9.72 -3.41 -1.57
N GLN A 114 -8.65 -2.80 -1.04
CA GLN A 114 -7.35 -2.74 -1.69
C GLN A 114 -6.23 -2.98 -0.68
N ALA A 115 -5.18 -3.67 -1.10
CA ALA A 115 -3.92 -3.78 -0.38
C ALA A 115 -2.78 -3.19 -1.22
N TYR A 116 -1.96 -2.34 -0.61
CA TYR A 116 -0.83 -1.69 -1.26
C TYR A 116 0.47 -2.22 -0.68
N VAL A 117 1.43 -2.48 -1.55
CA VAL A 117 2.81 -2.82 -1.17
C VAL A 117 3.75 -2.07 -2.10
N SER A 118 4.58 -1.19 -1.56
CA SER A 118 5.55 -0.41 -2.33
C SER A 118 6.92 -0.35 -1.67
N ALA A 119 7.94 -0.06 -2.48
CA ALA A 119 9.28 0.25 -2.03
C ALA A 119 9.49 1.77 -2.07
N HIS A 120 10.04 2.34 -1.02
CA HIS A 120 10.36 3.77 -0.92
C HIS A 120 11.82 3.93 -0.54
N TYR A 121 12.53 4.91 -1.12
CA TYR A 121 13.86 5.25 -0.65
C TYR A 121 13.80 5.83 0.76
N THR A 122 14.71 5.38 1.64
CA THR A 122 14.97 6.01 2.94
C THR A 122 16.08 7.04 2.86
N ASP A 123 17.01 6.85 1.92
CA ASP A 123 18.14 7.74 1.64
C ASP A 123 18.52 7.65 0.16
N VAL A 124 18.87 8.79 -0.44
CA VAL A 124 19.26 8.92 -1.86
C VAL A 124 20.55 9.72 -2.02
N SER A 125 21.23 10.02 -0.91
CA SER A 125 22.46 10.81 -0.88
C SER A 125 23.61 10.16 -1.66
N HIS A 126 23.61 8.83 -1.79
CA HIS A 126 24.57 8.08 -2.61
C HIS A 126 24.34 8.23 -4.12
N LEU A 127 23.14 8.61 -4.54
CA LEU A 127 22.79 8.84 -5.95
C LEU A 127 23.02 10.29 -6.34
N VAL A 128 22.45 11.21 -5.58
CA VAL A 128 22.47 12.65 -5.88
C VAL A 128 22.62 13.42 -4.58
N LYS A 129 23.68 14.22 -4.51
CA LYS A 129 23.95 15.08 -3.36
C LYS A 129 22.79 16.05 -3.13
N ASP A 130 22.42 16.23 -1.86
CA ASP A 130 21.36 17.14 -1.40
C ASP A 130 19.95 16.84 -1.97
N ALA A 131 19.76 15.68 -2.60
CA ALA A 131 18.46 15.22 -3.05
C ALA A 131 17.66 14.58 -1.90
N VAL A 132 16.34 14.65 -2.00
CA VAL A 132 15.42 14.04 -1.03
C VAL A 132 14.66 12.86 -1.65
N PRO A 133 14.39 11.79 -0.89
CA PRO A 133 13.46 10.75 -1.31
C PRO A 133 12.06 11.32 -1.59
N SER A 134 11.37 10.77 -2.59
CA SER A 134 10.02 11.19 -2.96
C SER A 134 9.07 9.98 -3.02
N SER A 135 8.48 9.68 -4.17
CA SER A 135 7.49 8.62 -4.32
C SER A 135 8.15 7.26 -4.47
N GLY A 136 7.47 6.24 -3.95
CA GLY A 136 7.81 4.84 -4.17
C GLY A 136 7.01 4.23 -5.32
N THR A 137 7.29 2.95 -5.60
CA THR A 137 6.55 2.15 -6.59
C THR A 137 6.32 0.74 -6.05
N GLY A 138 5.28 0.07 -6.57
CA GLY A 138 4.99 -1.30 -6.17
C GLY A 138 3.75 -1.87 -6.83
N LEU A 139 2.84 -2.38 -6.01
CA LEU A 139 1.61 -3.04 -6.46
C LEU A 139 0.40 -2.61 -5.63
N THR A 140 -0.77 -2.67 -6.29
CA THR A 140 -2.09 -2.57 -5.67
C THR A 140 -2.84 -3.87 -5.94
N ALA A 141 -3.13 -4.62 -4.89
CA ALA A 141 -3.99 -5.80 -4.95
C ALA A 141 -5.45 -5.39 -4.67
N PHE A 142 -6.29 -5.49 -5.69
CA PHE A 142 -7.74 -5.31 -5.58
C PHE A 142 -8.36 -6.60 -5.08
N ILE A 143 -9.10 -6.51 -3.97
CA ILE A 143 -9.62 -7.66 -3.27
C ILE A 143 -10.97 -8.08 -3.85
N ASN A 144 -11.10 -9.36 -4.21
CA ASN A 144 -12.30 -9.96 -4.80
C ASN A 144 -12.81 -9.19 -6.03
N ASP A 145 -13.97 -8.54 -5.91
CA ASP A 145 -14.68 -7.82 -6.96
C ASP A 145 -14.79 -6.32 -6.64
N ALA A 146 -13.81 -5.76 -5.94
CA ALA A 146 -13.73 -4.32 -5.71
C ALA A 146 -13.85 -3.55 -7.04
N GLU A 147 -14.68 -2.50 -7.06
CA GLU A 147 -14.90 -1.66 -8.26
C GLU A 147 -13.58 -1.08 -8.77
N ARG A 148 -13.42 -1.07 -10.09
CA ARG A 148 -12.17 -0.67 -10.77
C ARG A 148 -12.49 0.23 -11.96
N GLU A 149 -11.74 1.32 -12.10
CA GLU A 149 -11.89 2.24 -13.24
C GLU A 149 -11.03 1.86 -14.46
N ASN A 150 -9.91 1.15 -14.29
CA ASN A 150 -9.01 0.79 -15.40
C ASN A 150 -8.47 -0.63 -15.25
N TYR A 151 -8.87 -1.54 -16.15
CA TYR A 151 -8.21 -2.83 -16.33
C TYR A 151 -7.02 -2.68 -17.28
N SER A 152 -5.90 -3.31 -16.96
CA SER A 152 -5.00 -3.84 -18.00
C SER A 152 -5.30 -5.33 -18.18
N GLU A 153 -5.26 -5.84 -19.42
CA GLU A 153 -5.42 -7.29 -19.71
C GLU A 153 -4.47 -8.16 -18.86
N ALA A 154 -3.29 -7.63 -18.53
CA ALA A 154 -2.30 -8.28 -17.66
C ALA A 154 -2.79 -8.53 -16.22
N SER A 155 -3.79 -7.76 -15.76
CA SER A 155 -4.38 -7.88 -14.42
C SER A 155 -5.58 -8.83 -14.36
N GLU A 156 -6.24 -9.11 -15.49
CA GLU A 156 -7.39 -10.02 -15.57
C GLU A 156 -6.99 -11.49 -15.59
N THR A 157 -5.83 -11.81 -16.16
CA THR A 157 -5.30 -13.18 -16.29
C THR A 157 -4.78 -13.80 -14.97
N ARG A 158 -4.79 -13.06 -13.85
CA ARG A 158 -4.13 -13.44 -12.58
C ARG A 158 -5.05 -13.37 -11.35
N ALA A 159 -6.32 -13.77 -11.47
CA ALA A 159 -7.22 -13.90 -10.33
C ALA A 159 -6.80 -15.08 -9.43
N LEU A 160 -5.80 -14.85 -8.56
CA LEU A 160 -5.16 -15.85 -7.71
C LEU A 160 -5.40 -15.51 -6.24
N ASN A 161 -5.27 -16.52 -5.36
CA ASN A 161 -5.19 -16.30 -3.90
C ASN A 161 -3.79 -15.84 -3.46
N ILE A 162 -2.79 -15.99 -4.34
CA ILE A 162 -1.39 -15.69 -4.10
C ILE A 162 -0.85 -14.80 -5.22
N ILE A 163 -0.18 -13.70 -4.85
CA ILE A 163 0.57 -12.82 -5.74
C ILE A 163 2.06 -13.02 -5.46
N ASP A 164 2.86 -13.30 -6.50
CA ASP A 164 4.33 -13.21 -6.46
C ASP A 164 4.77 -12.17 -7.50
N TYR A 165 5.17 -10.99 -7.03
CA TYR A 165 5.56 -9.87 -7.88
C TYR A 165 7.02 -9.49 -7.64
N ARG A 166 7.82 -9.62 -8.69
CA ARG A 166 9.28 -9.39 -8.67
C ARG A 166 9.69 -8.41 -9.78
N PRO A 167 9.27 -7.14 -9.70
CA PRO A 167 9.59 -6.17 -10.74
C PRO A 167 11.05 -5.76 -10.70
N VAL A 168 11.55 -5.25 -11.83
CA VAL A 168 12.71 -4.36 -11.81
C VAL A 168 12.18 -2.93 -11.63
N ILE A 169 12.78 -2.18 -10.73
CA ILE A 169 12.43 -0.80 -10.43
C ILE A 169 13.68 0.08 -10.60
N TYR A 170 13.48 1.33 -11.01
CA TYR A 170 14.54 2.27 -11.34
C TYR A 170 14.40 3.56 -10.53
N PRO A 171 15.50 4.20 -10.10
CA PRO A 171 15.44 5.56 -9.62
C PRO A 171 15.09 6.52 -10.75
N VAL A 172 14.37 7.59 -10.43
CA VAL A 172 14.10 8.72 -11.33
C VAL A 172 14.47 9.99 -10.60
N LEU A 173 15.38 10.77 -11.19
CA LEU A 173 15.77 12.08 -10.67
C LEU A 173 14.83 13.14 -11.23
N LYS A 174 14.16 13.89 -10.35
CA LYS A 174 13.34 15.05 -10.71
C LYS A 174 14.02 16.33 -10.23
N MET A 175 14.33 17.19 -11.19
CA MET A 175 14.94 18.51 -10.99
C MET A 175 13.92 19.56 -11.40
N VAL A 176 13.44 20.33 -10.43
CA VAL A 176 12.49 21.43 -10.65
C VAL A 176 13.18 22.72 -10.24
N GLU A 177 13.24 23.69 -11.14
CA GLU A 177 13.86 24.98 -10.87
C GLU A 177 13.26 25.64 -9.61
N GLY A 178 14.12 26.00 -8.66
CA GLY A 178 13.70 26.58 -7.38
C GLY A 178 13.24 25.57 -6.31
N SER A 179 13.31 24.26 -6.58
CA SER A 179 13.00 23.21 -5.60
C SER A 179 14.20 22.28 -5.37
N PRO A 180 14.28 21.62 -4.20
CA PRO A 180 15.25 20.55 -3.99
C PRO A 180 15.08 19.43 -5.02
N ASN A 181 16.19 18.82 -5.42
CA ASN A 181 16.19 17.62 -6.25
C ASN A 181 15.48 16.48 -5.53
N ARG A 182 14.69 15.70 -6.26
CA ARG A 182 13.93 14.59 -5.71
C ARG A 182 14.28 13.31 -6.43
N VAL A 183 14.40 12.21 -5.71
CA VAL A 183 14.57 10.88 -6.30
C VAL A 183 13.39 10.01 -5.92
N SER A 184 12.69 9.49 -6.91
CA SER A 184 11.58 8.54 -6.76
C SER A 184 11.95 7.18 -7.33
N LEU A 185 11.16 6.16 -7.00
CA LEU A 185 11.24 4.85 -7.62
C LEU A 185 10.14 4.70 -8.66
N GLN A 186 10.47 4.11 -9.81
CA GLN A 186 9.55 3.88 -10.92
C GLN A 186 9.62 2.41 -11.36
N GLY A 187 8.47 1.75 -11.38
CA GLY A 187 8.25 0.48 -12.07
C GLY A 187 7.65 0.68 -13.46
N ILE A 188 7.21 -0.40 -14.11
CA ILE A 188 6.50 -0.32 -15.42
C ILE A 188 5.34 0.68 -15.39
N VAL A 189 4.65 0.72 -14.25
CA VAL A 189 3.65 1.71 -13.86
C VAL A 189 3.89 2.08 -12.39
N ASP A 190 3.31 3.18 -11.92
CA ASP A 190 3.48 3.67 -10.54
C ASP A 190 3.11 2.61 -9.49
N SER A 191 1.95 1.98 -9.67
CA SER A 191 1.51 0.82 -8.89
C SER A 191 0.88 -0.23 -9.79
N PHE A 192 1.48 -1.42 -9.85
CA PHE A 192 1.02 -2.49 -10.71
C PHE A 192 -0.27 -3.12 -10.17
N PRO A 193 -1.38 -3.14 -10.93
CA PRO A 193 -2.64 -3.67 -10.44
C PRO A 193 -2.68 -5.20 -10.48
N PHE A 194 -3.10 -5.81 -9.39
CA PHE A 194 -3.40 -7.25 -9.30
C PHE A 194 -4.84 -7.47 -8.82
N ARG A 195 -5.44 -8.61 -9.21
CA ARG A 195 -6.67 -9.10 -8.59
C ARG A 195 -6.32 -10.21 -7.60
N LEU A 196 -6.62 -10.00 -6.32
CA LEU A 196 -6.45 -11.00 -5.27
C LEU A 196 -7.82 -11.54 -4.88
N LYS A 197 -8.10 -12.80 -5.24
CA LYS A 197 -9.34 -13.47 -4.84
C LYS A 197 -9.11 -14.13 -3.50
N LEU A 198 -9.97 -13.88 -2.52
CA LEU A 198 -9.84 -14.43 -1.17
C LEU A 198 -10.78 -15.62 -1.03
N THR A 199 -10.36 -16.77 -1.55
CA THR A 199 -11.15 -18.01 -1.47
C THR A 199 -11.10 -18.57 -0.04
N PRO A 200 -12.24 -18.82 0.62
CA PRO A 200 -12.24 -19.40 1.98
C PRO A 200 -11.53 -20.75 2.01
N GLY A 201 -10.72 -20.98 3.05
CA GLY A 201 -9.95 -22.23 3.20
C GLY A 201 -8.59 -22.24 2.49
N GLU A 202 -8.31 -21.25 1.63
CA GLU A 202 -7.04 -21.11 0.92
C GLU A 202 -6.09 -20.14 1.64
N GLU A 203 -4.79 -20.24 1.33
CA GLU A 203 -3.81 -19.24 1.75
C GLU A 203 -3.98 -17.94 0.95
N TRP A 204 -3.97 -16.81 1.66
CA TRP A 204 -3.99 -15.47 1.04
C TRP A 204 -2.66 -14.78 1.24
N LYS A 205 -1.95 -14.55 0.13
CA LYS A 205 -0.56 -14.11 0.21
C LYS A 205 -0.17 -13.13 -0.89
N ILE A 206 0.63 -12.14 -0.50
CA ILE A 206 1.30 -11.20 -1.40
C ILE A 206 2.79 -11.30 -1.12
N THR A 207 3.56 -11.62 -2.15
CA THR A 207 5.02 -11.65 -2.12
C THR A 207 5.56 -10.55 -3.03
N TYR A 208 6.30 -9.61 -2.46
CA TYR A 208 6.90 -8.47 -3.17
C TYR A 208 8.42 -8.48 -3.06
N LYS A 209 9.11 -8.75 -4.17
CA LYS A 209 10.59 -8.85 -4.20
C LYS A 209 11.16 -8.03 -5.37
N PRO A 210 11.12 -6.69 -5.30
CA PRO A 210 11.63 -5.86 -6.37
C PRO A 210 13.16 -5.97 -6.48
N LYS A 211 13.68 -5.82 -7.69
CA LYS A 211 15.10 -5.63 -7.97
C LYS A 211 15.31 -4.16 -8.32
N LEU A 212 16.08 -3.45 -7.51
CA LEU A 212 16.47 -2.07 -7.77
C LEU A 212 17.68 -2.04 -8.72
N ASP A 213 17.56 -1.32 -9.82
CA ASP A 213 18.64 -1.08 -10.78
C ASP A 213 19.00 0.42 -10.80
N GLU A 214 19.97 0.79 -9.95
CA GLU A 214 20.45 2.18 -9.85
C GLU A 214 21.41 2.56 -10.99
N THR A 215 21.80 1.63 -11.86
CA THR A 215 22.66 1.94 -13.01
C THR A 215 21.94 2.72 -14.09
N LYS A 216 20.60 2.71 -14.06
CA LYS A 216 19.73 3.42 -14.99
C LYS A 216 18.88 4.41 -14.23
N MET A 217 19.11 5.69 -14.49
CA MET A 217 18.39 6.77 -13.81
C MET A 217 17.95 7.84 -14.81
N PRO A 218 16.69 7.80 -15.28
CA PRO A 218 16.09 8.89 -16.04
C PRO A 218 16.08 10.18 -15.23
N LYS A 219 16.14 11.31 -15.95
CA LYS A 219 16.16 12.65 -15.38
C LYS A 219 15.01 13.48 -15.94
N ILE A 220 14.11 13.90 -15.07
CA ILE A 220 13.06 14.86 -15.37
C ILE A 220 13.60 16.25 -15.05
N THR A 221 13.60 17.15 -16.03
CA THR A 221 13.93 18.57 -15.81
C THR A 221 12.70 19.42 -16.05
N VAL A 222 12.37 20.28 -15.10
CA VAL A 222 11.28 21.26 -15.21
C VAL A 222 11.87 22.64 -14.95
N THR A 223 11.73 23.53 -15.93
CA THR A 223 12.25 24.90 -15.86
C THR A 223 11.13 25.91 -15.98
N ASN A 224 11.29 27.05 -15.31
CA ASN A 224 10.35 28.15 -15.42
C ASN A 224 10.54 28.84 -16.78
N GLY A 225 9.66 28.52 -17.73
CA GLY A 225 9.59 29.17 -19.04
C GLY A 225 10.48 28.60 -20.14
N ARG A 226 11.31 27.56 -19.88
CA ARG A 226 12.04 26.83 -20.95
C ARG A 226 11.48 25.43 -21.24
N GLY A 227 10.44 25.03 -20.50
CA GLY A 227 9.73 23.77 -20.70
C GLY A 227 10.19 22.65 -19.78
N GLU A 228 9.76 21.44 -20.14
CA GLU A 228 9.99 20.21 -19.40
C GLU A 228 10.41 19.08 -20.33
N TRP A 229 11.30 18.21 -19.87
CA TRP A 229 11.76 17.06 -20.64
C TRP A 229 12.26 15.93 -19.74
N VAL A 230 12.30 14.73 -20.32
CA VAL A 230 12.88 13.53 -19.73
C VAL A 230 14.10 13.12 -20.53
N GLU A 231 15.25 13.03 -19.87
CA GLU A 231 16.49 12.47 -20.42
C GLU A 231 16.68 11.04 -19.90
N TYR A 232 16.86 10.09 -20.81
CA TYR A 232 17.07 8.68 -20.49
C TYR A 232 18.56 8.31 -20.52
N PRO A 233 19.00 7.27 -19.78
CA PRO A 233 20.41 6.86 -19.73
C PRO A 233 21.06 6.59 -21.09
N GLY A 234 20.27 6.15 -22.08
CA GLY A 234 20.73 5.93 -23.46
C GLY A 234 20.82 7.18 -24.34
N GLY A 235 20.63 8.38 -23.78
CA GLY A 235 20.68 9.66 -24.50
C GLY A 235 19.39 10.03 -25.25
N HIS A 236 18.34 9.22 -25.16
CA HIS A 236 17.02 9.59 -25.66
C HIS A 236 16.43 10.73 -24.83
N ILE A 237 15.74 11.68 -25.48
CA ILE A 237 15.11 12.82 -24.83
C ILE A 237 13.67 12.94 -25.31
N GLU A 238 12.73 13.01 -24.37
CA GLU A 238 11.33 13.33 -24.63
C GLU A 238 11.01 14.72 -24.10
N ILE A 239 10.53 15.61 -24.97
CA ILE A 239 10.20 17.00 -24.65
C ILE A 239 8.72 17.18 -24.33
N ASN A 240 8.38 18.23 -23.59
CA ASN A 240 7.02 18.59 -23.16
C ASN A 240 6.32 17.47 -22.37
N THR A 241 7.09 16.75 -21.56
CA THR A 241 6.58 15.73 -20.66
C THR A 241 7.46 15.61 -19.41
N GLN A 242 6.83 15.19 -18.31
CA GLN A 242 7.48 14.70 -17.10
C GLN A 242 7.29 13.19 -16.91
N MET A 243 6.54 12.55 -17.80
CA MET A 243 6.23 11.12 -17.72
C MET A 243 7.42 10.31 -18.21
N VAL A 244 7.88 9.37 -17.37
CA VAL A 244 8.96 8.46 -17.72
C VAL A 244 8.38 7.20 -18.35
N ASP A 245 8.73 6.95 -19.61
CA ASP A 245 8.44 5.71 -20.30
C ASP A 245 9.55 4.68 -20.04
N THR A 246 9.18 3.63 -19.30
CA THR A 246 10.11 2.56 -18.92
C THR A 246 10.75 1.83 -20.11
N ARG A 247 10.18 1.90 -21.31
CA ARG A 247 10.72 1.28 -22.53
C ARG A 247 12.05 1.91 -22.97
N TYR A 248 12.32 3.15 -22.58
CA TYR A 248 13.58 3.85 -22.88
C TYR A 248 14.62 3.74 -21.76
N ILE A 249 14.30 3.07 -20.65
CA ILE A 249 15.24 2.77 -19.57
C ILE A 249 16.08 1.53 -19.95
N LYS A 250 16.92 1.70 -20.97
CA LYS A 250 17.78 0.64 -21.54
C LYS A 250 19.18 0.64 -20.94
#